data_AF-A0A527ML24-F1
#
_entry.id   AF-A0A527ML24-F1
#
_cell.length_a   1.000
_cell.length_b   1.000
_cell.length_c   1.000
_cell.angle_alpha   90.00
_cell.angle_beta   90.00
_cell.angle_gamma   90.00
#
_symmetry.space_group_name_H-M   'P 1'
#
loop_
_entity.id
_entity.type
_entity.pdbx_description
1 polymer ?
#
loop_
_entity_poly.entity_id
_entity_poly.type
_entity_poly.pdbx_seq_one_letter_code
_entity_poly.pdbx_strand_id
1 'polypeptide(L)'
;MWILSNETPFAAQESWTRDEHGHEVWLIAIKASFEIDPDGKQRLLKDQTPVNLAPVYGSDPNELLDETDLNLEKKHTDILVEGHVYAPGGSPNIESAARIKVGDVDKTIKVMGDRVFMPGPVSVRMSRAEPFKKMPISWRRTYGGTDMEASTPNWDQRNPVGTGFTVDPQRLIGKIAPNLEYPDAPYRDHRSGKPAGFGPVARHWQPRMKYAGTYGEEWEKTRDPLLPRDFSRMYYQCAPEDQQTKTPLIGYEDVRLGNFTADGFLQFLLPRITFDMTTEFYNRPDRKNGEATIHTLRIKPDLRQFSITWMSTLAVPYDEERLKMTNLSVRERTGISPTIAATGVWLADEDE
;
A
#
# COMPACT_ATOMS: atom_id res chain seq x y z
N MET A 1 27.47 -2.66 16.00
CA MET A 1 26.16 -2.02 15.81
C MET A 1 26.22 -1.42 14.43
N TRP A 2 25.34 -1.85 13.53
CA TRP A 2 25.24 -1.24 12.22
C TRP A 2 24.66 0.16 12.39
N ILE A 3 25.25 1.16 11.75
CA ILE A 3 24.87 2.56 11.92
C ILE A 3 24.37 3.09 10.58
N LEU A 4 23.27 3.83 10.60
CA LEU A 4 22.84 4.66 9.48
C LEU A 4 23.10 6.14 9.82
N SER A 5 24.04 6.76 9.10
CA SER A 5 24.22 8.22 9.13
C SER A 5 23.27 8.83 8.10
N ASN A 6 22.12 9.32 8.57
CA ASN A 6 21.09 9.93 7.73
C ASN A 6 21.26 11.45 7.71
N GLU A 7 21.76 11.98 6.59
CA GLU A 7 21.91 13.42 6.33
C GLU A 7 20.71 14.00 5.56
N THR A 8 19.67 13.20 5.33
CA THR A 8 18.44 13.64 4.66
C THR A 8 17.43 14.17 5.67
N PRO A 9 16.49 15.03 5.25
CA PRO A 9 15.38 15.45 6.11
C PRO A 9 14.28 14.40 6.23
N PHE A 10 14.48 13.18 5.70
CA PHE A 10 13.49 12.11 5.66
C PHE A 10 13.68 11.11 6.80
N ALA A 11 12.61 10.37 7.12
CA ALA A 11 12.78 9.20 7.97
C ALA A 11 13.55 8.12 7.20
N ALA A 12 14.53 7.49 7.84
CA ALA A 12 15.25 6.37 7.26
C ALA A 12 15.53 5.31 8.32
N GLN A 13 15.53 4.05 7.91
CA GLN A 13 15.84 2.92 8.77
C GLN A 13 16.61 1.87 7.99
N GLU A 14 17.60 1.31 8.65
CA GLU A 14 18.40 0.21 8.17
C GLU A 14 17.95 -1.13 8.75
N SER A 15 18.19 -2.19 7.99
CA SER A 15 17.97 -3.56 8.45
C SER A 15 18.80 -4.51 7.62
N TRP A 16 18.75 -5.80 7.95
CA TRP A 16 19.31 -6.83 7.10
C TRP A 16 18.34 -8.01 7.04
N THR A 17 18.41 -8.74 5.94
CA THR A 17 17.63 -9.96 5.76
C THR A 17 18.43 -10.97 4.94
N ARG A 18 17.86 -12.15 4.73
CA ARG A 18 18.40 -13.13 3.79
C ARG A 18 17.48 -13.25 2.59
N ASP A 19 18.07 -13.33 1.41
CA ASP A 19 17.34 -13.66 0.20
C ASP A 19 16.93 -15.14 0.19
N GLU A 20 16.23 -15.54 -0.87
CA GLU A 20 15.78 -16.91 -1.06
C GLU A 20 16.96 -17.90 -1.10
N HIS A 21 18.16 -17.48 -1.48
CA HIS A 21 19.37 -18.30 -1.52
C HIS A 21 20.14 -18.32 -0.19
N GLY A 22 19.72 -17.55 0.80
CA GLY A 22 20.39 -17.41 2.08
C GLY A 22 21.49 -16.36 2.08
N HIS A 23 21.68 -15.60 0.99
CA HIS A 23 22.63 -14.51 0.96
C HIS A 23 22.11 -13.35 1.81
N GLU A 24 23.00 -12.77 2.58
CA GLU A 24 22.68 -11.62 3.41
C GLU A 24 22.59 -10.36 2.55
N VAL A 25 21.53 -9.59 2.80
CA VAL A 25 21.23 -8.37 2.08
C VAL A 25 21.00 -7.26 3.09
N TRP A 26 21.80 -6.21 2.95
CA TRP A 26 21.66 -4.96 3.68
C TRP A 26 20.55 -4.12 3.06
N LEU A 27 19.67 -3.61 3.91
CA LEU A 27 18.42 -2.93 3.55
C LEU A 27 18.46 -1.51 4.10
N ILE A 28 18.12 -0.53 3.27
CA ILE A 28 17.90 0.86 3.69
C ILE A 28 16.55 1.31 3.13
N ALA A 29 15.60 1.55 4.03
CA ALA A 29 14.32 2.14 3.70
C ALA A 29 14.35 3.64 4.00
N ILE A 30 13.82 4.44 3.08
CA ILE A 30 13.75 5.90 3.17
C ILE A 30 12.30 6.29 2.96
N LYS A 31 11.71 7.06 3.87
CA LYS A 31 10.33 7.52 3.80
C LYS A 31 10.27 9.04 3.92
N ALA A 32 9.85 9.68 2.83
CA ALA A 32 9.57 11.11 2.80
C ALA A 32 8.06 11.34 2.86
N SER A 33 7.62 12.26 3.73
CA SER A 33 6.21 12.59 3.96
C SER A 33 5.97 14.07 3.67
N PHE A 34 4.90 14.37 2.95
CA PHE A 34 4.58 15.71 2.46
C PHE A 34 3.13 16.09 2.78
N GLU A 35 2.88 17.38 2.97
CA GLU A 35 1.56 18.01 2.86
C GLU A 35 1.37 18.60 1.46
N ILE A 36 0.11 18.70 1.03
CA ILE A 36 -0.31 19.21 -0.27
C ILE A 36 -1.21 20.43 -0.05
N ASP A 37 -0.78 21.57 -0.55
CA ASP A 37 -1.57 22.80 -0.50
C ASP A 37 -2.75 22.78 -1.50
N PRO A 38 -3.70 23.73 -1.41
CA PRO A 38 -4.84 23.79 -2.33
C PRO A 38 -4.48 23.82 -3.82
N ASP A 39 -3.31 24.35 -4.17
CA ASP A 39 -2.83 24.49 -5.55
C ASP A 39 -2.04 23.24 -6.02
N GLY A 40 -1.90 22.23 -5.16
CA GLY A 40 -1.21 20.98 -5.46
C GLY A 40 0.30 21.00 -5.20
N LYS A 41 0.85 22.08 -4.64
CA LYS A 41 2.28 22.16 -4.27
C LYS A 41 2.53 21.33 -3.03
N GLN A 42 3.69 20.68 -3.01
CA GLN A 42 4.07 19.80 -1.91
C GLN A 42 5.05 20.53 -0.99
N ARG A 43 4.84 20.40 0.31
CA ARG A 43 5.79 20.84 1.34
C ARG A 43 6.16 19.65 2.20
N LEU A 44 7.42 19.58 2.59
CA LEU A 44 7.88 18.51 3.47
C LEU A 44 7.18 18.64 4.83
N LEU A 45 6.73 17.52 5.39
CA LEU A 45 6.22 17.53 6.76
C LEU A 45 7.37 17.77 7.74
N LYS A 46 7.18 18.69 8.68
CA LYS A 46 8.15 18.91 9.76
C LYS A 46 8.39 17.62 10.56
N ASP A 47 7.31 16.92 10.90
CA ASP A 47 7.37 15.64 11.59
C ASP A 47 7.16 14.52 10.57
N GLN A 48 8.27 13.90 10.14
CA GLN A 48 8.25 12.81 9.16
C GLN A 48 7.56 11.56 9.73
N THR A 49 6.75 10.90 8.90
CA THR A 49 6.20 9.59 9.26
C THR A 49 7.35 8.57 9.33
N PRO A 50 7.50 7.81 10.43
CA PRO A 50 8.58 6.85 10.54
C PRO A 50 8.47 5.71 9.52
N VAL A 51 9.61 5.09 9.24
CA VAL A 51 9.65 3.82 8.52
C VAL A 51 8.99 2.73 9.37
N ASN A 52 8.09 1.95 8.77
CA ASN A 52 7.45 0.82 9.44
C ASN A 52 8.41 -0.36 9.46
N LEU A 53 8.90 -0.70 10.64
CA LEU A 53 9.78 -1.86 10.83
C LEU A 53 9.03 -3.19 10.75
N ALA A 54 7.75 -3.19 11.11
CA ALA A 54 6.89 -4.37 11.10
C ALA A 54 5.50 -4.03 10.52
N PRO A 55 4.73 -5.04 10.06
CA PRO A 55 3.35 -4.84 9.65
C PRO A 55 2.50 -4.30 10.81
N VAL A 56 1.62 -3.35 10.50
CA VAL A 56 0.68 -2.73 11.45
C VAL A 56 -0.71 -3.31 11.20
N TYR A 57 -1.26 -3.98 12.20
CA TYR A 57 -2.61 -4.54 12.15
C TYR A 57 -3.59 -3.70 12.97
N GLY A 58 -4.88 -3.78 12.61
CA GLY A 58 -5.96 -3.17 13.39
C GLY A 58 -6.25 -3.95 14.68
N SER A 59 -7.37 -3.64 15.31
CA SER A 59 -7.86 -4.41 16.46
C SER A 59 -8.15 -5.88 16.12
N ASP A 60 -8.39 -6.15 14.84
CA ASP A 60 -8.49 -7.50 14.29
C ASP A 60 -7.16 -7.84 13.60
N PRO A 61 -6.48 -8.93 14.01
CA PRO A 61 -5.20 -9.32 13.45
C PRO A 61 -5.28 -9.75 11.99
N ASN A 62 -6.48 -9.95 11.43
CA ASN A 62 -6.65 -10.24 10.01
C ASN A 62 -6.69 -8.98 9.13
N GLU A 63 -6.81 -7.79 9.73
CA GLU A 63 -6.88 -6.50 9.01
C GLU A 63 -5.54 -5.78 9.05
N LEU A 64 -4.82 -5.83 7.93
CA LEU A 64 -3.58 -5.08 7.74
C LEU A 64 -3.91 -3.60 7.49
N LEU A 65 -3.37 -2.70 8.32
CA LEU A 65 -3.48 -1.24 8.16
C LEU A 65 -2.28 -0.66 7.43
N ASP A 66 -1.09 -1.23 7.67
CA ASP A 66 0.14 -0.86 6.97
C ASP A 66 1.10 -2.05 6.89
N GLU A 67 1.87 -2.13 5.81
CA GLU A 67 2.89 -3.17 5.63
C GLU A 67 4.23 -2.65 6.17
N THR A 68 5.17 -3.57 6.47
CA THR A 68 6.56 -3.15 6.70
C THR A 68 7.13 -2.53 5.43
N ASP A 69 7.94 -1.50 5.59
CA ASP A 69 8.66 -0.87 4.47
C ASP A 69 9.91 -1.69 4.08
N LEU A 70 10.40 -2.56 4.98
CA LEU A 70 11.61 -3.36 4.82
C LEU A 70 11.34 -4.65 4.05
N ASN A 71 11.00 -4.52 2.77
CA ASN A 71 10.88 -5.67 1.86
C ASN A 71 12.08 -5.72 0.93
N LEU A 72 12.57 -6.93 0.64
CA LEU A 72 13.77 -7.15 -0.16
C LEU A 72 13.65 -6.56 -1.57
N GLU A 73 12.49 -6.71 -2.21
CA GLU A 73 12.23 -6.15 -3.52
C GLU A 73 10.73 -6.03 -3.75
N LYS A 74 10.31 -4.89 -4.28
CA LYS A 74 9.01 -4.72 -4.93
C LYS A 74 9.24 -4.42 -6.40
N LYS A 75 8.76 -5.31 -7.27
CA LYS A 75 8.92 -5.16 -8.73
C LYS A 75 8.13 -3.98 -9.31
N HIS A 76 7.12 -3.53 -8.57
CA HIS A 76 6.25 -2.44 -8.93
C HIS A 76 6.08 -1.49 -7.75
N THR A 77 5.59 -0.28 -7.99
CA THR A 77 5.17 0.61 -6.91
C THR A 77 3.75 0.25 -6.49
N ASP A 78 3.57 -0.04 -5.21
CA ASP A 78 2.26 -0.16 -4.57
C ASP A 78 1.66 1.23 -4.34
N ILE A 79 0.47 1.50 -4.88
CA ILE A 79 -0.28 2.73 -4.60
C ILE A 79 -1.39 2.42 -3.59
N LEU A 80 -1.34 3.07 -2.43
CA LEU A 80 -2.29 2.88 -1.33
C LEU A 80 -3.00 4.18 -1.00
N VAL A 81 -4.30 4.11 -0.72
CA VAL A 81 -5.08 5.27 -0.25
C VAL A 81 -5.75 4.95 1.08
N GLU A 82 -5.53 5.81 2.06
CA GLU A 82 -6.15 5.77 3.37
C GLU A 82 -6.99 7.02 3.59
N GLY A 83 -8.26 6.83 3.96
CA GLY A 83 -9.17 7.94 4.21
C GLY A 83 -10.61 7.60 3.81
N HIS A 84 -11.29 8.58 3.21
CA HIS A 84 -12.69 8.46 2.85
C HIS A 84 -12.94 8.75 1.37
N VAL A 85 -14.06 8.23 0.88
CA VAL A 85 -14.70 8.65 -0.37
C VAL A 85 -15.81 9.64 -0.05
N TYR A 86 -15.79 10.80 -0.69
CA TYR A 86 -16.77 11.87 -0.49
C TYR A 86 -17.91 11.76 -1.49
N ALA A 87 -19.10 12.19 -1.07
CA ALA A 87 -20.23 12.36 -1.97
C ALA A 87 -19.97 13.57 -2.91
N PRO A 88 -20.39 13.50 -4.19
CA PRO A 88 -20.16 14.58 -5.14
C PRO A 88 -20.77 15.90 -4.67
N GLY A 89 -20.02 17.00 -4.81
CA GLY A 89 -20.50 18.35 -4.47
C GLY A 89 -20.75 18.58 -2.96
N GLY A 90 -20.21 17.74 -2.08
CA GLY A 90 -20.27 17.91 -0.62
C GLY A 90 -21.66 17.74 0.02
N SER A 91 -22.67 17.40 -0.78
CA SER A 91 -24.05 17.17 -0.33
C SER A 91 -24.31 15.67 -0.10
N PRO A 92 -25.15 15.28 0.88
CA PRO A 92 -25.47 13.88 1.10
C PRO A 92 -26.01 13.22 -0.17
N ASN A 93 -25.42 12.09 -0.57
CA ASN A 93 -25.85 11.31 -1.72
C ASN A 93 -25.82 9.82 -1.39
N ILE A 94 -26.61 9.01 -2.09
CA ILE A 94 -26.67 7.56 -1.89
C ILE A 94 -25.55 6.81 -2.64
N GLU A 95 -24.90 7.47 -3.58
CA GLU A 95 -23.78 6.92 -4.36
C GLU A 95 -22.68 7.95 -4.63
N SER A 96 -21.46 7.45 -4.84
CA SER A 96 -20.29 8.19 -5.32
C SER A 96 -19.40 7.26 -6.14
N ALA A 97 -18.35 7.81 -6.75
CA ALA A 97 -17.30 7.04 -7.42
C ALA A 97 -15.94 7.61 -7.03
N ALA A 98 -15.02 6.76 -6.59
CA ALA A 98 -13.66 7.12 -6.24
C ALA A 98 -12.71 6.68 -7.36
N ARG A 99 -11.85 7.58 -7.83
CA ARG A 99 -10.91 7.27 -8.91
C ARG A 99 -9.49 7.74 -8.60
N ILE A 100 -8.51 6.85 -8.77
CA ILE A 100 -7.09 7.22 -8.75
C ILE A 100 -6.50 7.11 -10.15
N LYS A 101 -5.64 8.06 -10.52
CA LYS A 101 -4.81 8.00 -11.73
C LYS A 101 -3.39 8.42 -11.38
N VAL A 102 -2.46 7.48 -11.44
CA VAL A 102 -1.02 7.68 -11.16
C VAL A 102 -0.22 6.81 -12.12
N GLY A 103 0.64 7.40 -12.94
CA GLY A 103 1.36 6.66 -13.97
C GLY A 103 0.41 5.84 -14.87
N ASP A 104 0.64 4.53 -14.96
CA ASP A 104 -0.18 3.62 -15.73
C ASP A 104 -1.41 3.07 -14.97
N VAL A 105 -1.49 3.27 -13.65
CA VAL A 105 -2.64 2.88 -12.82
C VAL A 105 -3.81 3.84 -13.05
N ASP A 106 -4.98 3.29 -13.35
CA ASP A 106 -6.25 4.02 -13.50
C ASP A 106 -7.39 3.16 -12.94
N LYS A 107 -7.75 3.42 -11.68
CA LYS A 107 -8.69 2.58 -10.94
C LYS A 107 -9.88 3.40 -10.50
N THR A 108 -11.08 2.87 -10.77
CA THR A 108 -12.35 3.45 -10.32
C THR A 108 -13.14 2.43 -9.51
N ILE A 109 -13.68 2.85 -8.36
CA ILE A 109 -14.57 2.04 -7.52
C ILE A 109 -15.89 2.80 -7.33
N LYS A 110 -17.03 2.11 -7.44
CA LYS A 110 -18.33 2.65 -7.07
C LYS A 110 -18.53 2.52 -5.57
N VAL A 111 -19.07 3.57 -4.95
CA VAL A 111 -19.37 3.59 -3.51
C VAL A 111 -20.86 3.80 -3.32
N MET A 112 -21.48 2.90 -2.56
CA MET A 112 -22.88 2.95 -2.16
C MET A 112 -22.98 3.32 -0.68
N GLY A 113 -24.00 4.10 -0.34
CA GLY A 113 -24.37 4.38 1.04
C GLY A 113 -24.71 3.12 1.84
N ASP A 114 -24.82 3.25 3.15
CA ASP A 114 -25.05 2.11 4.03
C ASP A 114 -26.35 1.40 3.67
N ARG A 115 -26.24 0.07 3.63
CA ARG A 115 -27.33 -0.85 3.31
C ARG A 115 -27.29 -1.97 4.33
N VAL A 116 -28.47 -2.44 4.75
CA VAL A 116 -28.59 -3.58 5.67
C VAL A 116 -29.32 -4.70 4.96
N PHE A 117 -28.87 -5.94 5.16
CA PHE A 117 -29.60 -7.11 4.68
C PHE A 117 -30.84 -7.35 5.52
N MET A 118 -31.97 -7.62 4.85
CA MET A 118 -33.28 -7.83 5.45
C MET A 118 -33.94 -9.07 4.85
N PRO A 119 -34.95 -9.64 5.52
CA PRO A 119 -35.79 -10.68 4.93
C PRO A 119 -36.40 -10.21 3.59
N GLY A 120 -36.29 -11.08 2.59
CA GLY A 120 -36.89 -10.90 1.27
C GLY A 120 -37.79 -12.09 0.90
N PRO A 121 -38.55 -11.97 -0.21
CA PRO A 121 -39.50 -13.02 -0.61
C PRO A 121 -38.87 -14.36 -1.01
N VAL A 122 -37.63 -14.34 -1.55
CA VAL A 122 -36.92 -15.53 -2.03
C VAL A 122 -35.73 -15.90 -1.11
N SER A 123 -35.05 -14.90 -0.57
CA SER A 123 -33.89 -15.05 0.32
C SER A 123 -33.70 -13.74 1.08
N VAL A 124 -32.47 -13.25 1.22
CA VAL A 124 -32.16 -11.91 1.73
C VAL A 124 -32.20 -10.87 0.62
N ARG A 125 -32.57 -9.64 0.98
CA ARG A 125 -32.49 -8.45 0.12
C ARG A 125 -31.79 -7.32 0.86
N MET A 126 -31.24 -6.35 0.14
CA MET A 126 -30.69 -5.14 0.75
C MET A 126 -31.77 -4.07 0.96
N SER A 127 -31.57 -3.21 1.96
CA SER A 127 -32.33 -1.97 2.11
C SER A 127 -32.02 -0.98 0.98
N ARG A 128 -32.77 0.12 0.94
CA ARG A 128 -32.34 1.30 0.19
C ARG A 128 -31.04 1.82 0.82
N ALA A 129 -30.14 2.32 -0.01
CA ALA A 129 -28.91 2.94 0.46
C ALA A 129 -29.22 4.24 1.20
N GLU A 130 -28.60 4.42 2.36
CA GLU A 130 -28.69 5.65 3.15
C GLU A 130 -27.79 6.74 2.55
N PRO A 131 -28.25 8.01 2.46
CA PRO A 131 -27.39 9.10 2.01
C PRO A 131 -26.18 9.29 2.94
N PHE A 132 -25.00 9.49 2.36
CA PHE A 132 -23.76 9.77 3.09
C PHE A 132 -23.07 11.02 2.53
N LYS A 133 -22.27 11.68 3.37
CA LYS A 133 -21.35 12.75 2.92
C LYS A 133 -19.93 12.22 2.68
N LYS A 134 -19.49 11.28 3.51
CA LYS A 134 -18.21 10.59 3.40
C LYS A 134 -18.36 9.12 3.81
N MET A 135 -17.65 8.23 3.13
CA MET A 135 -17.65 6.78 3.36
C MET A 135 -16.21 6.31 3.57
N PRO A 136 -15.86 5.67 4.70
CA PRO A 136 -14.48 5.25 4.95
C PRO A 136 -14.06 4.14 3.99
N ILE A 137 -12.80 4.23 3.54
CA ILE A 137 -12.14 3.18 2.78
C ILE A 137 -11.68 2.12 3.77
N SER A 138 -12.32 0.94 3.75
CA SER A 138 -11.94 -0.18 4.60
C SER A 138 -12.34 -1.49 3.94
N TRP A 139 -11.49 -2.51 4.07
CA TRP A 139 -11.78 -3.86 3.60
C TRP A 139 -13.04 -4.45 4.21
N ARG A 140 -13.41 -4.05 5.44
CA ARG A 140 -14.65 -4.45 6.13
C ARG A 140 -15.93 -4.02 5.41
N ARG A 141 -15.82 -2.98 4.58
CA ARG A 141 -16.93 -2.40 3.80
C ARG A 141 -16.92 -2.88 2.35
N THR A 142 -16.18 -3.93 2.04
CA THR A 142 -16.11 -4.53 0.70
C THR A 142 -16.56 -5.98 0.77
N TYR A 143 -16.85 -6.58 -0.38
CA TYR A 143 -17.23 -7.99 -0.42
C TYR A 143 -16.18 -8.89 0.22
N GLY A 144 -16.64 -9.87 1.00
CA GLY A 144 -15.81 -10.86 1.68
C GLY A 144 -16.43 -11.23 3.02
N GLY A 145 -15.62 -11.73 3.93
CA GLY A 145 -16.04 -12.09 5.28
C GLY A 145 -15.84 -13.56 5.61
N THR A 146 -16.13 -13.88 6.86
CA THR A 146 -15.94 -15.20 7.47
C THR A 146 -17.25 -15.65 8.13
N ASP A 147 -17.61 -16.92 7.97
CA ASP A 147 -18.77 -17.54 8.58
C ASP A 147 -18.35 -18.80 9.37
N MET A 148 -17.91 -18.59 10.62
CA MET A 148 -17.43 -19.66 11.50
C MET A 148 -18.56 -20.44 12.19
N GLU A 149 -19.77 -19.91 12.20
CA GLU A 149 -20.89 -20.52 12.92
C GLU A 149 -21.61 -21.59 12.08
N ALA A 150 -21.22 -21.76 10.81
CA ALA A 150 -21.92 -22.62 9.86
C ALA A 150 -21.64 -24.09 10.16
N SER A 151 -22.53 -24.99 9.71
CA SER A 151 -22.28 -26.44 9.84
C SER A 151 -20.95 -26.85 9.18
N THR A 152 -20.55 -26.10 8.15
CA THR A 152 -19.23 -26.18 7.55
C THR A 152 -18.67 -24.76 7.48
N PRO A 153 -17.82 -24.35 8.44
CA PRO A 153 -17.21 -23.03 8.45
C PRO A 153 -16.51 -22.71 7.13
N ASN A 154 -16.64 -21.47 6.66
CA ASN A 154 -15.98 -21.02 5.44
C ASN A 154 -15.74 -19.51 5.47
N TRP A 155 -14.85 -19.03 4.60
CA TRP A 155 -14.55 -17.61 4.44
C TRP A 155 -14.13 -17.27 3.01
N ASP A 156 -14.30 -16.02 2.63
CA ASP A 156 -13.71 -15.53 1.40
C ASP A 156 -12.22 -15.27 1.62
N GLN A 157 -11.38 -16.16 1.11
CA GLN A 157 -9.93 -16.09 1.27
C GLN A 157 -9.32 -14.81 0.68
N ARG A 158 -10.04 -14.09 -0.19
CA ARG A 158 -9.57 -12.84 -0.81
C ARG A 158 -9.74 -11.64 0.10
N ASN A 159 -10.71 -11.68 1.02
CA ASN A 159 -10.95 -10.65 2.03
C ASN A 159 -11.72 -11.24 3.22
N PRO A 160 -11.04 -11.92 4.16
CA PRO A 160 -11.68 -12.59 5.30
C PRO A 160 -12.37 -11.64 6.30
N VAL A 161 -11.98 -10.36 6.31
CA VAL A 161 -12.52 -9.32 7.21
C VAL A 161 -13.69 -8.54 6.60
N GLY A 162 -14.03 -8.82 5.34
CA GLY A 162 -15.08 -8.15 4.59
C GLY A 162 -16.49 -8.44 5.08
N THR A 163 -17.47 -8.00 4.29
CA THR A 163 -18.88 -8.26 4.53
C THR A 163 -19.59 -8.79 3.28
N GLY A 164 -20.77 -9.36 3.46
CA GLY A 164 -21.62 -9.85 2.37
C GLY A 164 -21.37 -11.29 1.94
N PHE A 165 -20.28 -11.95 2.37
CA PHE A 165 -20.11 -13.41 2.25
C PHE A 165 -20.73 -14.15 3.44
N THR A 166 -21.34 -15.31 3.18
CA THR A 166 -21.78 -16.27 4.21
C THR A 166 -22.04 -17.64 3.57
N VAL A 167 -22.04 -18.71 4.36
CA VAL A 167 -22.48 -20.04 3.90
C VAL A 167 -24.01 -20.12 3.83
N ASP A 168 -24.69 -19.48 4.79
CA ASP A 168 -26.15 -19.41 4.87
C ASP A 168 -26.64 -17.95 4.75
N PRO A 169 -27.29 -17.57 3.63
CA PRO A 169 -27.72 -16.20 3.39
C PRO A 169 -28.57 -15.60 4.51
N GLN A 170 -29.34 -16.39 5.26
CA GLN A 170 -30.17 -15.87 6.36
C GLN A 170 -29.34 -15.20 7.46
N ARG A 171 -28.07 -15.57 7.61
CA ARG A 171 -27.14 -14.97 8.59
C ARG A 171 -26.62 -13.61 8.20
N LEU A 172 -26.92 -13.16 6.98
CA LEU A 172 -26.68 -11.77 6.60
C LEU A 172 -27.71 -10.83 7.21
N ILE A 173 -28.91 -11.30 7.58
CA ILE A 173 -29.97 -10.44 8.10
C ILE A 173 -29.46 -9.60 9.28
N GLY A 174 -29.64 -8.28 9.19
CA GLY A 174 -29.15 -7.31 10.18
C GLY A 174 -27.69 -6.89 10.00
N LYS A 175 -26.90 -7.56 9.15
CA LYS A 175 -25.53 -7.15 8.82
C LYS A 175 -25.51 -6.08 7.73
N ILE A 176 -24.44 -5.29 7.72
CA ILE A 176 -24.18 -4.25 6.72
C ILE A 176 -23.75 -4.92 5.41
N ALA A 177 -24.30 -4.50 4.28
CA ALA A 177 -23.88 -4.95 2.95
C ALA A 177 -22.63 -4.18 2.47
N PRO A 178 -21.86 -4.74 1.51
CA PRO A 178 -20.69 -4.04 0.96
C PRO A 178 -21.05 -2.63 0.47
N ASN A 179 -20.16 -1.67 0.72
CA ASN A 179 -20.30 -0.29 0.22
C ASN A 179 -19.46 -0.07 -1.04
N LEU A 180 -18.26 -0.67 -1.11
CA LEU A 180 -17.30 -0.46 -2.18
C LEU A 180 -17.34 -1.64 -3.16
N GLU A 181 -17.56 -1.33 -4.44
CA GLU A 181 -17.74 -2.33 -5.50
C GLU A 181 -17.05 -1.88 -6.80
N TYR A 182 -16.49 -2.81 -7.55
CA TYR A 182 -16.02 -2.49 -8.90
C TYR A 182 -17.21 -2.24 -9.84
N PRO A 183 -17.15 -1.23 -10.73
CA PRO A 183 -18.24 -0.95 -11.67
C PRO A 183 -18.62 -2.13 -12.57
N ASP A 184 -17.65 -2.97 -12.94
CA ASP A 184 -17.80 -4.14 -13.81
C ASP A 184 -18.07 -5.45 -13.04
N ALA A 185 -17.94 -5.44 -11.71
CA ALA A 185 -18.18 -6.58 -10.84
C ALA A 185 -18.95 -6.19 -9.56
N PRO A 186 -20.19 -5.68 -9.70
CA PRO A 186 -21.03 -5.31 -8.56
C PRO A 186 -21.38 -6.52 -7.71
N TYR A 187 -21.70 -6.28 -6.43
CA TYR A 187 -22.17 -7.32 -5.53
C TYR A 187 -23.52 -7.86 -6.01
N ARG A 188 -23.62 -9.18 -6.20
CA ARG A 188 -24.86 -9.84 -6.64
C ARG A 188 -25.52 -10.60 -5.51
N ASP A 189 -24.76 -11.42 -4.80
CA ASP A 189 -25.25 -12.28 -3.72
C ASP A 189 -24.12 -12.72 -2.79
N HIS A 190 -24.49 -13.50 -1.76
CA HIS A 190 -23.61 -14.03 -0.73
C HIS A 190 -22.44 -14.92 -1.19
N ARG A 191 -22.43 -15.35 -2.47
CA ARG A 191 -21.39 -16.19 -3.07
C ARG A 191 -20.64 -15.47 -4.20
N SER A 192 -21.17 -14.35 -4.67
CA SER A 192 -20.69 -13.65 -5.86
C SER A 192 -20.43 -12.18 -5.58
N GLY A 193 -19.15 -11.87 -5.38
CA GLY A 193 -18.63 -10.51 -5.30
C GLY A 193 -17.11 -10.47 -5.45
N LYS A 194 -16.58 -9.26 -5.57
CA LYS A 194 -15.15 -8.98 -5.69
C LYS A 194 -14.76 -7.91 -4.64
N PRO A 195 -13.82 -8.20 -3.72
CA PRO A 195 -13.35 -7.21 -2.76
C PRO A 195 -12.73 -6.00 -3.48
N ALA A 196 -13.27 -4.81 -3.27
CA ALA A 196 -12.83 -3.57 -3.93
C ALA A 196 -12.40 -2.54 -2.88
N GLY A 197 -11.10 -2.26 -2.80
CA GLY A 197 -10.55 -1.32 -1.83
C GLY A 197 -9.28 -0.64 -2.34
N PHE A 198 -8.79 0.32 -1.55
CA PHE A 198 -7.54 1.05 -1.83
C PHE A 198 -6.45 0.82 -0.79
N GLY A 199 -6.74 0.09 0.29
CA GLY A 199 -5.80 -0.23 1.36
C GLY A 199 -4.95 -1.47 1.06
N PRO A 200 -3.99 -1.79 1.94
CA PRO A 200 -3.10 -2.93 1.74
C PRO A 200 -3.82 -4.27 1.96
N VAL A 201 -3.43 -5.29 1.21
CA VAL A 201 -3.89 -6.68 1.30
C VAL A 201 -2.97 -7.44 2.25
N ALA A 202 -3.51 -8.14 3.23
CA ALA A 202 -2.71 -8.89 4.20
C ALA A 202 -1.99 -10.09 3.57
N ARG A 203 -0.82 -10.45 4.10
CA ARG A 203 0.03 -11.54 3.61
C ARG A 203 -0.70 -12.89 3.52
N HIS A 204 -1.55 -13.17 4.50
CA HIS A 204 -2.31 -14.42 4.61
C HIS A 204 -3.58 -14.46 3.73
N TRP A 205 -3.87 -13.39 2.98
CA TRP A 205 -5.01 -13.38 2.05
C TRP A 205 -4.59 -13.97 0.70
N GLN A 206 -5.54 -14.63 0.02
CA GLN A 206 -5.33 -15.32 -1.25
C GLN A 206 -4.57 -14.51 -2.32
N PRO A 207 -4.79 -13.19 -2.51
CA PRO A 207 -4.09 -12.43 -3.55
C PRO A 207 -2.58 -12.40 -3.35
N ARG A 208 -2.09 -12.56 -2.10
CA ARG A 208 -0.67 -12.62 -1.78
C ARG A 208 -0.21 -14.04 -1.49
N MET A 209 -1.00 -14.84 -0.78
CA MET A 209 -0.66 -16.23 -0.43
C MET A 209 -0.27 -17.10 -1.62
N LYS A 210 -0.86 -16.86 -2.80
CA LYS A 210 -0.48 -17.57 -4.03
C LYS A 210 1.00 -17.41 -4.43
N TYR A 211 1.72 -16.44 -3.87
CA TYR A 211 3.14 -16.17 -4.11
C TYR A 211 4.07 -16.63 -2.99
N ALA A 212 3.53 -17.17 -1.88
CA ALA A 212 4.32 -17.61 -0.74
C ALA A 212 5.17 -18.87 -1.04
N GLY A 213 4.86 -19.59 -2.11
CA GLY A 213 5.47 -20.87 -2.44
C GLY A 213 4.90 -22.03 -1.62
N THR A 214 5.45 -23.22 -1.84
CA THR A 214 4.91 -24.48 -1.31
C THR A 214 5.74 -24.98 -0.12
N TYR A 215 5.13 -25.01 1.07
CA TYR A 215 5.73 -25.50 2.32
C TYR A 215 5.24 -26.93 2.63
N GLY A 216 5.89 -27.94 2.04
CA GLY A 216 5.58 -29.37 2.26
C GLY A 216 6.79 -30.17 2.76
N GLU A 217 6.64 -31.50 2.86
CA GLU A 217 7.70 -32.38 3.38
C GLU A 217 9.04 -32.26 2.64
N GLU A 218 9.02 -32.04 1.32
CA GLU A 218 10.25 -31.85 0.54
C GLU A 218 10.97 -30.56 0.94
N TRP A 219 10.22 -29.47 1.11
CA TRP A 219 10.77 -28.20 1.61
C TRP A 219 11.35 -28.39 3.02
N GLU A 220 10.63 -29.06 3.92
CA GLU A 220 11.08 -29.33 5.29
C GLU A 220 12.39 -30.13 5.31
N LYS A 221 12.52 -31.16 4.46
CA LYS A 221 13.72 -32.02 4.42
C LYS A 221 14.93 -31.39 3.74
N THR A 222 14.73 -30.47 2.79
CA THR A 222 15.79 -30.06 1.85
C THR A 222 16.06 -28.55 1.79
N ARG A 223 15.17 -27.74 2.36
CA ARG A 223 15.16 -26.29 2.14
C ARG A 223 15.02 -25.46 3.40
N ASP A 224 14.30 -25.95 4.42
CA ASP A 224 14.22 -25.31 5.74
C ASP A 224 15.62 -24.94 6.25
N PRO A 225 15.87 -23.70 6.71
CA PRO A 225 14.93 -22.59 6.95
C PRO A 225 14.76 -21.58 5.80
N LEU A 226 15.26 -21.87 4.60
CA LEU A 226 15.16 -20.97 3.45
C LEU A 226 13.76 -20.99 2.81
N LEU A 227 13.41 -19.92 2.09
CA LEU A 227 12.13 -19.83 1.38
C LEU A 227 12.00 -20.95 0.31
N PRO A 228 10.76 -21.42 0.03
CA PRO A 228 10.49 -22.37 -1.04
C PRO A 228 11.06 -21.91 -2.38
N ARG A 229 11.42 -22.87 -3.24
CA ARG A 229 12.00 -22.56 -4.57
C ARG A 229 11.01 -21.86 -5.50
N ASP A 230 9.72 -22.07 -5.29
CA ASP A 230 8.61 -21.46 -6.01
C ASP A 230 8.10 -20.17 -5.34
N PHE A 231 8.77 -19.67 -4.29
CA PHE A 231 8.49 -18.35 -3.73
C PHE A 231 8.65 -17.27 -4.81
N SER A 232 7.70 -16.34 -4.85
CA SER A 232 7.76 -15.18 -5.74
C SER A 232 7.76 -13.90 -4.93
N ARG A 233 8.70 -13.00 -5.22
CA ARG A 233 8.80 -11.67 -4.58
C ARG A 233 7.56 -10.79 -4.82
N MET A 234 6.66 -11.17 -5.71
CA MET A 234 5.31 -10.57 -5.78
C MET A 234 4.54 -10.71 -4.46
N TYR A 235 4.93 -11.63 -3.58
CA TYR A 235 4.44 -11.74 -2.20
C TYR A 235 4.64 -10.45 -1.39
N TYR A 236 5.67 -9.66 -1.70
CA TYR A 236 5.95 -8.38 -1.03
C TYR A 236 5.03 -7.25 -1.49
N GLN A 237 4.38 -7.37 -2.64
CA GLN A 237 3.36 -6.40 -3.09
C GLN A 237 2.15 -6.47 -2.17
N CYS A 238 1.79 -5.35 -1.56
CA CYS A 238 0.66 -5.26 -0.66
C CYS A 238 -0.52 -4.47 -1.24
N ALA A 239 -0.36 -3.70 -2.32
CA ALA A 239 -1.51 -3.09 -2.97
C ALA A 239 -2.33 -4.15 -3.72
N PRO A 240 -3.66 -3.96 -3.89
CA PRO A 240 -4.44 -4.68 -4.87
C PRO A 240 -3.75 -4.67 -6.25
N GLU A 241 -3.87 -5.74 -7.03
CA GLU A 241 -3.17 -5.92 -8.31
C GLU A 241 -3.42 -4.78 -9.31
N ASP A 242 -4.60 -4.18 -9.29
CA ASP A 242 -5.00 -3.03 -10.11
C ASP A 242 -4.53 -1.67 -9.57
N GLN A 243 -3.71 -1.67 -8.52
CA GLN A 243 -3.04 -0.51 -7.91
C GLN A 243 -1.52 -0.68 -7.83
N GLN A 244 -0.99 -1.65 -8.57
CA GLN A 244 0.44 -1.85 -8.75
C GLN A 244 0.81 -1.33 -10.13
N THR A 245 1.83 -0.48 -10.20
CA THR A 245 2.30 0.05 -11.50
C THR A 245 2.93 -1.04 -12.36
N LYS A 246 3.07 -0.86 -13.68
CA LYS A 246 3.83 -1.84 -14.49
C LYS A 246 5.33 -1.78 -14.21
N THR A 247 5.85 -0.57 -13.98
CA THR A 247 7.25 -0.32 -13.59
C THR A 247 7.26 0.62 -12.39
N PRO A 248 8.28 0.57 -11.52
CA PRO A 248 8.38 1.48 -10.39
C PRO A 248 8.27 2.95 -10.83
N LEU A 249 7.57 3.76 -10.03
CA LEU A 249 7.52 5.21 -10.18
C LEU A 249 8.92 5.79 -9.97
N ILE A 250 9.18 6.95 -10.58
CA ILE A 250 10.47 7.65 -10.50
C ILE A 250 10.33 9.11 -10.06
N GLY A 251 9.11 9.61 -9.86
CA GLY A 251 8.81 11.02 -9.64
C GLY A 251 8.46 11.75 -10.93
N TYR A 252 7.80 12.89 -10.78
CA TYR A 252 7.14 13.67 -11.83
C TYR A 252 5.92 13.02 -12.47
N GLU A 253 5.40 11.95 -11.90
CA GLU A 253 4.07 11.46 -12.27
C GLU A 253 2.99 12.36 -11.68
N ASP A 254 1.98 12.63 -12.50
CA ASP A 254 0.76 13.34 -12.10
C ASP A 254 -0.12 12.39 -11.28
N VAL A 255 -0.44 12.79 -10.05
CA VAL A 255 -1.34 12.07 -9.15
C VAL A 255 -2.68 12.76 -9.16
N ARG A 256 -3.73 12.06 -9.61
CA ARG A 256 -5.10 12.57 -9.61
C ARG A 256 -6.01 11.69 -8.80
N LEU A 257 -6.80 12.32 -7.94
CA LEU A 257 -7.74 11.68 -7.03
C LEU A 257 -9.12 12.32 -7.21
N GLY A 258 -10.11 11.53 -7.65
CA GLY A 258 -11.50 11.95 -7.75
C GLY A 258 -12.30 11.47 -6.53
N ASN A 259 -13.01 12.39 -5.89
CA ASN A 259 -13.88 12.19 -4.73
C ASN A 259 -13.20 11.57 -3.49
N PHE A 260 -11.91 11.81 -3.29
CA PHE A 260 -11.20 11.44 -2.05
C PHE A 260 -11.11 12.58 -1.03
N THR A 261 -11.56 13.77 -1.40
CA THR A 261 -11.49 15.00 -0.61
C THR A 261 -12.84 15.73 -0.67
N ALA A 262 -13.08 16.63 0.27
CA ALA A 262 -14.35 17.37 0.35
C ALA A 262 -14.59 18.32 -0.83
N ASP A 263 -13.52 18.84 -1.44
CA ASP A 263 -13.51 19.63 -2.69
C ASP A 263 -13.68 18.74 -3.95
N GLY A 264 -13.68 17.41 -3.80
CA GLY A 264 -14.02 16.45 -4.84
C GLY A 264 -12.89 16.10 -5.81
N PHE A 265 -11.80 16.87 -5.85
CA PHE A 265 -10.65 16.58 -6.69
C PHE A 265 -9.36 17.05 -6.03
N LEU A 266 -8.34 16.18 -6.04
CA LEU A 266 -6.99 16.50 -5.60
C LEU A 266 -6.00 16.08 -6.70
N GLN A 267 -5.12 17.01 -7.06
CA GLN A 267 -4.06 16.80 -8.03
C GLN A 267 -2.74 17.38 -7.52
N PHE A 268 -1.66 16.65 -7.74
CA PHE A 268 -0.30 17.10 -7.46
C PHE A 268 0.71 16.31 -8.30
N LEU A 269 1.95 16.80 -8.35
CA LEU A 269 3.06 16.12 -9.01
C LEU A 269 3.91 15.40 -7.97
N LEU A 270 4.37 14.17 -8.23
CA LEU A 270 5.32 13.53 -7.33
C LEU A 270 6.69 14.22 -7.40
N PRO A 271 7.34 14.52 -6.27
CA PRO A 271 8.73 14.95 -6.28
C PRO A 271 9.64 13.83 -6.76
N ARG A 272 10.66 14.18 -7.54
CA ARG A 272 11.69 13.24 -7.98
C ARG A 272 12.95 13.42 -7.14
N ILE A 273 13.15 12.46 -6.25
CA ILE A 273 14.21 12.44 -5.24
C ILE A 273 15.09 11.22 -5.52
N THR A 274 16.39 11.44 -5.52
CA THR A 274 17.42 10.40 -5.70
C THR A 274 18.44 10.51 -4.58
N PHE A 275 19.13 9.42 -4.27
CA PHE A 275 19.97 9.34 -3.09
C PHE A 275 21.39 8.90 -3.44
N ASP A 276 22.37 9.43 -2.73
CA ASP A 276 23.69 8.83 -2.69
C ASP A 276 23.86 8.08 -1.37
N MET A 277 24.24 6.81 -1.50
CA MET A 277 24.39 5.89 -0.39
C MET A 277 25.70 5.12 -0.55
N THR A 278 26.53 5.16 0.48
CA THR A 278 27.78 4.42 0.53
C THR A 278 27.85 3.65 1.85
N THR A 279 27.93 2.32 1.75
CA THR A 279 28.11 1.44 2.90
C THR A 279 29.60 1.18 3.12
N GLU A 280 30.08 1.54 4.31
CA GLU A 280 31.44 1.31 4.78
C GLU A 280 31.58 -0.05 5.44
N PHE A 281 32.76 -0.66 5.27
CA PHE A 281 33.08 -1.95 5.85
C PHE A 281 34.43 -1.94 6.57
N TYR A 282 34.53 -2.64 7.70
CA TYR A 282 35.81 -2.86 8.36
C TYR A 282 36.74 -3.75 7.52
N ASN A 283 37.96 -3.27 7.27
CA ASN A 283 39.00 -4.00 6.55
C ASN A 283 38.58 -4.50 5.15
N ARG A 284 37.67 -3.76 4.50
CA ARG A 284 37.17 -4.00 3.14
C ARG A 284 36.95 -2.66 2.44
N PRO A 285 36.95 -2.60 1.10
CA PRO A 285 36.54 -1.41 0.38
C PRO A 285 35.07 -1.07 0.65
N ASP A 286 34.78 0.21 0.72
CA ASP A 286 33.41 0.72 0.77
C ASP A 286 32.66 0.37 -0.52
N ARG A 287 31.34 0.22 -0.42
CA ARG A 287 30.48 -0.10 -1.56
C ARG A 287 29.43 0.99 -1.75
N LYS A 288 29.30 1.46 -2.98
CA LYS A 288 28.17 2.32 -3.36
C LYS A 288 26.93 1.45 -3.54
N ASN A 289 25.81 1.86 -2.96
CA ASN A 289 24.55 1.15 -3.13
C ASN A 289 23.94 1.47 -4.50
N GLY A 290 23.06 0.59 -4.99
CA GLY A 290 22.26 0.87 -6.18
C GLY A 290 21.27 2.02 -5.96
N GLU A 291 20.59 2.42 -7.05
CA GLU A 291 19.51 3.42 -6.94
C GLU A 291 18.35 2.86 -6.11
N ALA A 292 17.87 3.65 -5.16
CA ALA A 292 16.72 3.26 -4.35
C ALA A 292 15.44 3.30 -5.19
N THR A 293 14.62 2.25 -5.10
CA THR A 293 13.41 2.10 -5.91
C THR A 293 12.17 2.48 -5.10
N ILE A 294 11.20 3.19 -5.69
CA ILE A 294 9.93 3.51 -5.02
C ILE A 294 9.11 2.23 -4.85
N HIS A 295 9.07 1.74 -3.62
CA HIS A 295 8.29 0.57 -3.23
C HIS A 295 6.81 0.91 -3.01
N THR A 296 6.52 2.03 -2.36
CA THR A 296 5.14 2.39 -1.97
C THR A 296 4.91 3.89 -2.11
N LEU A 297 3.79 4.27 -2.72
CA LEU A 297 3.18 5.59 -2.62
C LEU A 297 1.92 5.46 -1.75
N ARG A 298 1.93 6.05 -0.55
CA ARG A 298 0.75 6.07 0.33
C ARG A 298 0.16 7.46 0.36
N ILE A 299 -1.13 7.57 0.09
CA ILE A 299 -1.83 8.85 0.03
C ILE A 299 -2.88 8.88 1.15
N LYS A 300 -2.94 10.01 1.87
CA LYS A 300 -3.88 10.29 2.96
C LYS A 300 -4.68 11.54 2.62
N PRO A 301 -5.68 11.44 1.72
CA PRO A 301 -6.35 12.61 1.14
C PRO A 301 -7.09 13.46 2.17
N ASP A 302 -7.64 12.85 3.23
CA ASP A 302 -8.32 13.58 4.32
C ASP A 302 -7.38 14.54 5.05
N LEU A 303 -6.09 14.21 5.10
CA LEU A 303 -5.04 15.05 5.68
C LEU A 303 -4.35 15.92 4.63
N ARG A 304 -4.70 15.75 3.34
CA ARG A 304 -3.97 16.27 2.18
C ARG A 304 -2.47 15.99 2.30
N GLN A 305 -2.14 14.75 2.65
CA GLN A 305 -0.76 14.29 2.81
C GLN A 305 -0.48 13.06 1.94
N PHE A 306 0.79 12.83 1.64
CA PHE A 306 1.26 11.58 1.08
C PHE A 306 2.65 11.25 1.60
N SER A 307 3.04 9.99 1.48
CA SER A 307 4.41 9.55 1.69
C SER A 307 4.88 8.64 0.57
N ILE A 308 6.18 8.72 0.29
CA ILE A 308 6.87 7.86 -0.64
C ILE A 308 7.89 7.06 0.16
N THR A 309 7.86 5.73 0.00
CA THR A 309 8.88 4.83 0.56
C THR A 309 9.77 4.34 -0.58
N TRP A 310 11.07 4.62 -0.47
CA TRP A 310 12.12 4.01 -1.29
C TRP A 310 12.81 2.88 -0.54
N MET A 311 13.33 1.93 -1.31
CA MET A 311 14.13 0.83 -0.80
C MET A 311 15.43 0.70 -1.58
N SER A 312 16.54 0.63 -0.85
CA SER A 312 17.85 0.26 -1.37
C SER A 312 18.28 -1.07 -0.80
N THR A 313 18.83 -1.94 -1.65
CA THR A 313 19.40 -3.22 -1.24
C THR A 313 20.85 -3.36 -1.67
N LEU A 314 21.67 -3.95 -0.80
CA LEU A 314 23.07 -4.25 -1.07
C LEU A 314 23.37 -5.67 -0.61
N ALA A 315 23.74 -6.54 -1.55
CA ALA A 315 24.19 -7.88 -1.21
C ALA A 315 25.53 -7.82 -0.45
N VAL A 316 25.57 -8.46 0.72
CA VAL A 316 26.74 -8.49 1.62
C VAL A 316 27.07 -9.91 2.09
N PRO A 317 27.15 -10.91 1.18
CA PRO A 317 27.39 -12.29 1.59
C PRO A 317 28.72 -12.41 2.32
N TYR A 318 28.69 -12.93 3.56
CA TYR A 318 29.87 -13.17 4.41
C TYR A 318 30.65 -11.92 4.83
N ASP A 319 30.05 -10.72 4.70
CA ASP A 319 30.66 -9.45 5.07
C ASP A 319 29.74 -8.61 6.00
N GLU A 320 28.58 -9.15 6.40
CA GLU A 320 27.58 -8.51 7.27
C GLU A 320 28.14 -8.14 8.65
N GLU A 321 29.01 -8.98 9.19
CA GLU A 321 29.78 -8.78 10.42
C GLU A 321 30.78 -7.60 10.31
N ARG A 322 31.17 -7.25 9.08
CA ARG A 322 32.11 -6.17 8.78
C ARG A 322 31.41 -4.88 8.44
N LEU A 323 30.08 -4.88 8.28
CA LEU A 323 29.33 -3.68 7.99
C LEU A 323 29.51 -2.68 9.14
N LYS A 324 30.05 -1.52 8.79
CA LYS A 324 30.37 -0.47 9.76
C LYS A 324 29.23 0.54 9.84
N MET A 325 28.92 1.17 8.71
CA MET A 325 27.95 2.26 8.63
C MET A 325 27.48 2.44 7.19
N THR A 326 26.31 3.03 6.98
CA THR A 326 25.96 3.63 5.68
C THR A 326 25.75 5.12 5.84
N ASN A 327 26.37 5.91 4.96
CA ASN A 327 26.07 7.33 4.81
C ASN A 327 24.98 7.49 3.75
N LEU A 328 23.93 8.24 4.08
CA LEU A 328 22.78 8.50 3.22
C LEU A 328 22.59 10.00 3.09
N SER A 329 22.62 10.51 1.86
CA SER A 329 22.34 11.91 1.53
C SER A 329 21.42 12.03 0.30
N VAL A 330 20.77 13.18 0.16
CA VAL A 330 20.00 13.49 -1.06
C VAL A 330 21.00 13.85 -2.16
N ARG A 331 20.86 13.25 -3.33
CA ARG A 331 21.67 13.59 -4.50
C ARG A 331 21.15 14.89 -5.11
N GLU A 332 21.98 15.93 -5.11
CA GLU A 332 21.70 17.20 -5.79
C GLU A 332 21.41 16.98 -7.28
N ARG A 333 20.39 17.67 -7.79
CA ARG A 333 19.97 17.54 -9.18
C ARG A 333 20.31 18.79 -9.97
N THR A 334 21.32 18.66 -10.83
CA THR A 334 21.64 19.71 -11.81
C THR A 334 20.72 19.64 -13.03
N GLY A 335 20.37 20.80 -13.60
CA GLY A 335 19.67 20.89 -14.89
C GLY A 335 18.16 20.57 -14.86
N ILE A 336 17.47 20.88 -13.76
CA ILE A 336 16.00 20.78 -13.71
C ILE A 336 15.39 21.74 -14.75
N SER A 337 14.50 21.23 -15.61
CA SER A 337 13.85 22.03 -16.63
C SER A 337 13.03 23.17 -16.01
N PRO A 338 13.05 24.40 -16.58
CA PRO A 338 12.21 25.51 -16.11
C PRO A 338 10.72 25.14 -16.03
N THR A 339 10.24 24.27 -16.92
CA THR A 339 8.86 23.79 -16.91
C THR A 339 8.54 22.99 -15.65
N ILE A 340 9.47 22.15 -15.20
CA ILE A 340 9.32 21.34 -13.99
C ILE A 340 9.42 22.24 -12.76
N ALA A 341 10.41 23.14 -12.70
CA ALA A 341 10.54 24.09 -11.61
C ALA A 341 9.28 24.97 -11.46
N ALA A 342 8.69 25.41 -12.58
CA ALA A 342 7.46 26.20 -12.60
C ALA A 342 6.23 25.44 -12.07
N THR A 343 6.24 24.11 -11.99
CA THR A 343 5.15 23.34 -11.37
C THR A 343 5.06 23.53 -9.86
N GLY A 344 6.13 24.04 -9.21
CA GLY A 344 6.21 24.10 -7.75
C GLY A 344 6.28 22.71 -7.11
N VAL A 345 6.71 21.69 -7.86
CA VAL A 345 7.07 20.39 -7.30
C VAL A 345 8.22 20.58 -6.32
N TRP A 346 8.17 19.88 -5.20
CA TRP A 346 9.22 20.00 -4.18
C TRP A 346 10.59 19.66 -4.78
N LEU A 347 11.58 20.53 -4.53
CA LEU A 347 12.98 20.38 -4.90
C LEU A 347 13.84 20.48 -3.64
N ALA A 348 14.91 19.70 -3.58
CA ALA A 348 15.79 19.65 -2.41
C ALA A 348 16.60 20.94 -2.17
N ASP A 349 16.65 21.86 -3.15
CA ASP A 349 17.50 23.05 -3.15
C ASP A 349 16.78 24.34 -2.69
N GLU A 350 15.49 24.26 -2.29
CA GLU A 350 14.82 25.42 -1.68
C GLU A 350 15.14 25.45 -0.18
N ASP A 351 16.18 26.22 0.16
CA ASP A 351 16.63 26.62 1.49
C ASP A 351 15.59 26.40 2.62
N GLU A 352 15.79 25.35 3.45
CA GLU A 352 15.29 25.28 4.83
C GLU A 352 16.38 25.66 5.84
#